data_AF-A0A966Q2Z8-F1
#
_entry.id   AF-A0A966Q2Z8-F1
#
_cell.length_a   1.000
_cell.length_b   1.000
_cell.length_c   1.000
_cell.angle_alpha   90.00
_cell.angle_beta   90.00
_cell.angle_gamma   90.00
#
_symmetry.space_group_name_H-M   'P 1'
#
loop_
_entity.id
_entity.type
_entity.pdbx_description
1 polymer ?
#
loop_
_entity_poly.entity_id
_entity_poly.type
_entity_poly.pdbx_seq_one_letter_code
_entity_poly.pdbx_strand_id
1 'polypeptide(L)'
;MSAWYQIKDLEGFINHARQLVFQSFGSINEDANDDLTYTLSILAPKDQEELDRILTYDECFTMAKNHIKIKTNKKNKTENYYVNDLILSAILESFNGRMVSNILSKLVNDGLLDSAFDSEKNDFIFWVKDNEEQNDTQKPETD
;
A
#
# COMPACT_ATOMS: atom_id res chain seq x y z
N MET A 1 28.62 4.15 1.22
CA MET A 1 27.70 5.28 1.43
C MET A 1 26.69 5.26 0.30
N SER A 2 25.39 5.16 0.58
CA SER A 2 24.37 5.24 -0.48
C SER A 2 24.37 6.63 -1.12
N ALA A 3 24.23 6.68 -2.44
CA ALA A 3 24.16 7.93 -3.18
C ALA A 3 22.89 8.72 -2.79
N TRP A 4 23.00 10.05 -2.82
CA TRP A 4 21.86 10.94 -2.60
C TRP A 4 21.38 11.49 -3.92
N TYR A 5 20.07 11.46 -4.13
CA TYR A 5 19.38 11.93 -5.31
C TYR A 5 18.47 13.10 -4.95
N GLN A 6 18.45 14.12 -5.79
CA GLN A 6 17.52 15.24 -5.64
C GLN A 6 16.22 14.92 -6.38
N ILE A 7 15.10 15.03 -5.68
CA ILE A 7 13.77 14.92 -6.27
C ILE A 7 13.43 16.26 -6.92
N LYS A 8 13.34 16.29 -8.25
CA LYS A 8 13.01 17.50 -9.02
C LYS A 8 11.49 17.75 -9.08
N ASP A 9 10.74 16.67 -9.15
CA ASP A 9 9.28 16.64 -9.18
C ASP A 9 8.81 15.71 -8.05
N LEU A 10 8.37 16.31 -6.94
CA LEU A 10 7.93 15.58 -5.76
C LEU A 10 6.57 14.92 -5.98
N GLU A 11 5.68 15.59 -6.72
CA GLU A 11 4.36 15.07 -7.02
C GLU A 11 4.45 13.84 -7.91
N GLY A 12 5.23 13.94 -9.01
CA GLY A 12 5.54 12.81 -9.86
C GLY A 12 6.19 11.68 -9.06
N PHE A 13 7.21 11.96 -8.25
CA PHE A 13 7.87 10.93 -7.43
C PHE A 13 6.89 10.16 -6.54
N ILE A 14 6.00 10.85 -5.83
CA ILE A 14 5.02 10.21 -4.95
C ILE A 14 4.01 9.39 -5.77
N ASN A 15 3.52 9.92 -6.88
CA ASN A 15 2.56 9.20 -7.73
C ASN A 15 3.17 7.91 -8.30
N HIS A 16 4.41 7.93 -8.78
CA HIS A 16 5.06 6.71 -9.27
C HIS A 16 5.31 5.71 -8.13
N ALA A 17 5.71 6.17 -6.95
CA ALA A 17 5.88 5.29 -5.79
C ALA A 17 4.56 4.62 -5.37
N ARG A 18 3.44 5.36 -5.41
CA ARG A 18 2.09 4.82 -5.18
C ARG A 18 1.71 3.75 -6.20
N GLN A 19 1.93 4.03 -7.48
CA GLN A 19 1.64 3.11 -8.58
C GLN A 19 2.48 1.83 -8.49
N LEU A 20 3.77 1.97 -8.19
CA LEU A 20 4.68 0.85 -7.99
C LEU A 20 4.16 -0.10 -6.91
N VAL A 21 3.82 0.42 -5.74
CA VAL A 21 3.29 -0.39 -4.62
C VAL A 21 2.00 -1.09 -5.01
N PHE A 22 1.08 -0.39 -5.66
CA PHE A 22 -0.20 -0.94 -6.10
C PHE A 22 -0.05 -2.07 -7.11
N GLN A 23 0.75 -1.85 -8.15
CA GLN A 23 0.98 -2.87 -9.19
C GLN A 23 1.73 -4.08 -8.62
N SER A 24 2.73 -3.86 -7.75
CA SER A 24 3.45 -4.95 -7.10
C SER A 24 2.54 -5.81 -6.21
N PHE A 25 1.50 -5.25 -5.60
CA PHE A 25 0.54 -6.00 -4.78
C PHE A 25 -0.37 -6.91 -5.63
N GLY A 26 -0.81 -6.45 -6.80
CA GLY A 26 -1.69 -7.23 -7.69
C GLY A 26 -0.98 -8.26 -8.58
N SER A 27 0.35 -8.14 -8.74
CA SER A 27 1.14 -8.92 -9.71
C SER A 27 1.56 -10.31 -9.22
N ILE A 28 0.77 -11.00 -8.40
CA ILE A 28 1.06 -12.36 -7.90
C ILE A 28 0.97 -13.41 -9.05
N ASN A 29 0.68 -13.01 -10.29
CA ASN A 29 0.63 -13.90 -11.45
C ASN A 29 2.04 -14.19 -12.02
N GLU A 30 2.27 -15.44 -12.42
CA GLU A 30 3.53 -16.06 -12.87
C GLU A 30 4.20 -15.42 -14.12
N ASP A 31 3.60 -14.38 -14.71
CA ASP A 31 4.13 -13.59 -15.82
C ASP A 31 4.58 -12.19 -15.34
N ALA A 32 5.25 -12.11 -14.18
CA ALA A 32 5.87 -10.87 -13.73
C ALA A 32 6.90 -10.42 -14.77
N ASN A 33 6.48 -9.49 -15.62
CA ASN A 33 7.34 -8.87 -16.60
C ASN A 33 8.32 -8.00 -15.81
N ASP A 34 9.55 -8.49 -15.61
CA ASP A 34 10.64 -7.82 -14.86
C ASP A 34 11.05 -6.45 -15.44
N ASP A 35 10.37 -6.00 -16.50
CA ASP A 35 10.56 -4.70 -17.09
C ASP A 35 9.95 -3.59 -16.21
N LEU A 36 10.81 -2.88 -15.48
CA LEU A 36 10.50 -1.67 -14.74
C LEU A 36 9.73 -0.64 -15.59
N THR A 37 9.90 -0.64 -16.92
CA THR A 37 9.18 0.23 -17.84
C THR A 37 7.69 -0.08 -17.89
N TYR A 38 7.31 -1.37 -17.76
CA TYR A 38 5.92 -1.80 -17.66
C TYR A 38 5.30 -1.37 -16.32
N THR A 39 6.05 -1.48 -15.23
CA THR A 39 5.65 -1.01 -13.88
C THR A 39 5.60 0.53 -13.77
N LEU A 40 6.23 1.24 -14.70
CA LEU A 40 6.13 2.70 -14.82
C LEU A 40 5.12 3.14 -15.89
N SER A 41 4.38 2.19 -16.48
CA SER A 41 3.37 2.50 -17.47
C SER A 41 2.11 3.10 -16.83
N ILE A 42 1.36 3.87 -17.63
CA ILE A 42 0.14 4.55 -17.19
C ILE A 42 -0.90 3.49 -16.79
N LEU A 43 -1.38 3.57 -15.55
CA LEU A 43 -2.48 2.73 -15.07
C LEU A 43 -3.73 2.93 -15.91
N ALA A 44 -4.49 1.85 -16.12
CA ALA A 44 -5.83 1.97 -16.67
C ALA A 44 -6.69 2.87 -15.76
N PRO A 45 -7.65 3.66 -16.29
CA PRO A 45 -8.43 4.60 -15.48
C PRO A 45 -9.10 3.97 -14.25
N LYS A 46 -9.63 2.76 -14.40
CA LYS A 46 -10.25 2.00 -13.31
C LYS A 46 -9.25 1.66 -12.19
N ASP A 47 -8.03 1.30 -12.54
CA ASP A 47 -6.99 0.95 -11.57
C ASP A 47 -6.47 2.20 -10.86
N GLN A 48 -6.40 3.31 -11.59
CA GLN A 48 -6.09 4.61 -11.01
C GLN A 48 -7.16 5.05 -10.00
N GLU A 49 -8.45 4.86 -10.31
CA GLU A 49 -9.55 5.13 -9.38
C GLU A 49 -9.48 4.29 -8.10
N GLU A 50 -9.20 2.99 -8.22
CA GLU A 50 -9.04 2.13 -7.03
C GLU A 50 -7.79 2.52 -6.24
N LEU A 51 -6.66 2.81 -6.90
CA LEU A 51 -5.45 3.32 -6.26
C LEU A 51 -5.75 4.60 -5.47
N ASP A 52 -6.44 5.57 -6.08
CA ASP A 52 -6.79 6.84 -5.43
C ASP A 52 -7.75 6.63 -4.25
N ARG A 53 -8.56 5.56 -4.26
CA ARG A 53 -9.42 5.17 -3.14
C ARG A 53 -8.65 4.52 -2.00
N ILE A 54 -7.75 3.59 -2.29
CA ILE A 54 -7.08 2.77 -1.25
C ILE A 54 -5.77 3.38 -0.75
N LEU A 55 -5.17 4.29 -1.50
CA LEU A 55 -3.88 4.91 -1.17
C LEU A 55 -3.80 6.31 -1.77
N THR A 56 -4.46 7.28 -1.13
CA THR A 56 -4.58 8.67 -1.64
C THR A 56 -3.24 9.40 -1.75
N TYR A 57 -3.15 10.39 -2.65
CA TYR A 57 -1.95 11.22 -2.80
C TYR A 57 -1.59 11.97 -1.50
N ASP A 58 -2.55 12.64 -0.87
CA ASP A 58 -2.29 13.51 0.29
C ASP A 58 -1.73 12.75 1.49
N GLU A 59 -2.24 11.54 1.70
CA GLU A 59 -1.74 10.63 2.73
C GLU A 59 -0.30 10.20 2.43
N CYS A 60 -0.06 9.73 1.20
CA CYS A 60 1.27 9.35 0.74
C CYS A 60 2.27 10.51 0.80
N PHE A 61 1.85 11.72 0.47
CA PHE A 61 2.66 12.92 0.56
C PHE A 61 3.08 13.21 2.00
N THR A 62 2.13 13.13 2.93
CA THR A 62 2.39 13.31 4.36
C THR A 62 3.37 12.26 4.88
N MET A 63 3.17 10.99 4.53
CA MET A 63 4.05 9.89 4.91
C MET A 63 5.45 10.04 4.31
N ALA A 64 5.55 10.38 3.02
CA ALA A 64 6.83 10.57 2.34
C ALA A 64 7.63 11.73 2.96
N LYS A 65 6.97 12.83 3.35
CA LYS A 65 7.63 13.96 4.03
C LYS A 65 8.28 13.58 5.37
N ASN A 66 7.76 12.56 6.06
CA ASN A 66 8.37 12.07 7.30
C ASN A 66 9.70 11.34 7.07
N HIS A 67 9.93 10.84 5.85
CA HIS A 67 11.13 10.09 5.47
C HIS A 67 12.12 10.92 4.65
N ILE A 68 11.62 11.76 3.74
CA ILE A 68 12.44 12.51 2.79
C ILE A 68 13.25 13.57 3.51
N LYS A 69 14.52 13.71 3.10
CA LYS A 69 15.38 14.78 3.61
C LYS A 69 15.02 16.11 2.95
N ILE A 70 14.55 17.05 3.76
CA ILE A 70 14.19 18.41 3.32
C ILE A 70 15.35 19.36 3.59
N LYS A 71 15.76 20.14 2.58
CA LYS A 71 16.69 21.27 2.75
C LYS A 71 16.04 22.56 2.26
N THR A 72 15.79 23.47 3.18
CA THR A 72 15.29 24.81 2.85
C THR A 72 16.47 25.71 2.45
N ASN A 73 16.43 26.25 1.24
CA ASN A 73 17.38 27.27 0.83
C ASN A 73 16.99 28.62 1.46
N LYS A 74 17.88 29.17 2.30
CA LYS A 74 17.63 30.39 3.07
C LYS A 74 17.45 31.64 2.20
N LYS A 75 17.95 31.67 0.96
CA LYS A 75 17.92 32.86 0.09
C LYS A 75 16.59 33.03 -0.64
N ASN A 76 16.01 31.94 -1.13
CA ASN A 76 14.79 31.94 -1.93
C ASN A 76 13.61 31.23 -1.23
N LYS A 77 13.81 30.74 0.00
CA LYS A 77 12.83 29.97 0.79
C LYS A 77 12.26 28.74 0.05
N THR A 78 12.97 28.21 -0.94
CA THR A 78 12.54 27.00 -1.66
C THR A 78 13.00 25.75 -0.91
N GLU A 79 12.12 24.77 -0.78
CA GLU A 79 12.45 23.44 -0.27
C GLU A 79 13.05 22.57 -1.38
N ASN A 80 14.15 21.90 -1.08
CA ASN A 80 14.73 20.87 -1.92
C ASN A 80 14.61 19.53 -1.21
N TYR A 81 14.14 18.53 -1.94
CA TYR A 81 13.84 17.19 -1.43
C TYR A 81 14.93 16.21 -1.89
N TYR A 82 15.43 15.39 -0.98
CA TYR A 82 16.48 14.41 -1.25
C TYR A 82 16.13 13.03 -0.73
N VAL A 83 16.46 12.02 -1.52
CA VAL A 83 16.23 10.61 -1.26
C VAL A 83 17.52 9.82 -1.48
N ASN A 84 17.64 8.70 -0.79
CA ASN A 84 18.61 7.64 -1.09
C ASN A 84 17.86 6.31 -1.06
N ASP A 85 18.55 5.21 -1.39
CA ASP A 85 17.90 3.90 -1.50
C ASP A 85 17.19 3.48 -0.20
N LEU A 86 17.78 3.76 0.97
CA LEU A 86 17.19 3.43 2.27
C LEU A 86 15.88 4.20 2.52
N ILE A 87 15.86 5.50 2.18
CA ILE A 87 14.66 6.34 2.31
C ILE A 87 13.61 5.89 1.31
N LEU A 88 14.00 5.54 0.08
CA LEU A 88 13.06 5.03 -0.93
C LEU A 88 12.40 3.74 -0.44
N SER A 89 13.18 2.77 0.06
CA SER A 89 12.65 1.54 0.64
C SER A 89 11.68 1.83 1.79
N ALA A 90 12.04 2.72 2.72
CA ALA A 90 11.17 3.08 3.84
C ALA A 90 9.83 3.72 3.40
N ILE A 91 9.87 4.55 2.34
CA ILE A 91 8.66 5.14 1.75
C ILE A 91 7.77 4.06 1.14
N LEU A 92 8.34 3.16 0.33
CA LEU A 92 7.61 2.07 -0.32
C LEU A 92 6.99 1.12 0.71
N GLU A 93 7.74 0.73 1.75
CA GLU A 93 7.24 -0.09 2.86
C GLU A 93 6.09 0.60 3.59
N SER A 94 6.22 1.90 3.87
CA SER A 94 5.16 2.67 4.53
C SER A 94 3.90 2.72 3.67
N PHE A 95 4.04 2.98 2.37
CA PHE A 95 2.92 3.01 1.42
C PHE A 95 2.23 1.65 1.34
N ASN A 96 3.01 0.57 1.25
CA ASN A 96 2.48 -0.79 1.22
C ASN A 96 1.70 -1.13 2.49
N GLY A 97 2.29 -0.87 3.67
CA GLY A 97 1.61 -1.10 4.95
C GLY A 97 0.31 -0.31 5.06
N ARG A 98 0.28 0.93 4.57
CA ARG A 98 -0.93 1.76 4.58
C ARG A 98 -1.99 1.25 3.62
N MET A 99 -1.61 0.88 2.40
CA MET A 99 -2.52 0.30 1.41
C MET A 99 -3.16 -0.98 1.93
N VAL A 100 -2.37 -1.91 2.48
CA VAL A 100 -2.86 -3.16 3.08
C VAL A 100 -3.82 -2.86 4.23
N SER A 101 -3.48 -1.91 5.10
CA SER A 101 -4.35 -1.49 6.21
C SER A 101 -5.70 -0.95 5.72
N ASN A 102 -5.68 -0.15 4.66
CA ASN A 102 -6.90 0.41 4.05
C ASN A 102 -7.77 -0.68 3.42
N ILE A 103 -7.15 -1.66 2.73
CA ILE A 103 -7.85 -2.82 2.17
C ILE A 103 -8.50 -3.65 3.29
N LEU A 104 -7.74 -4.03 4.33
CA LEU A 104 -8.26 -4.82 5.44
C LEU A 104 -9.39 -4.10 6.17
N SER A 105 -9.23 -2.80 6.42
CA SER A 105 -10.27 -1.98 7.06
C SER A 105 -11.56 -1.96 6.23
N LYS A 106 -11.44 -1.83 4.91
CA LYS A 106 -12.58 -1.88 3.98
C LYS A 106 -13.28 -3.25 4.03
N LEU A 107 -12.52 -4.35 3.98
CA LEU A 107 -13.07 -5.71 4.03
C LEU A 107 -13.80 -6.00 5.36
N VAL A 108 -13.27 -5.52 6.48
CA VAL A 108 -13.93 -5.65 7.79
C VAL A 108 -15.22 -4.82 7.85
N ASN A 109 -15.17 -3.57 7.38
CA ASN A 109 -16.35 -2.69 7.36
C ASN A 109 -17.45 -3.18 6.41
N ASP A 110 -17.07 -3.79 5.29
CA ASP A 110 -17.99 -4.44 4.34
C ASP A 110 -18.53 -5.77 4.90
N GLY A 111 -18.02 -6.22 6.06
CA GLY A 111 -18.45 -7.43 6.74
C GLY A 111 -17.93 -8.72 6.09
N LEU A 112 -16.96 -8.64 5.17
CA LEU A 112 -16.36 -9.79 4.49
C LEU A 112 -15.30 -10.49 5.35
N LEU A 113 -14.66 -9.75 6.25
CA LEU A 113 -13.73 -10.25 7.25
C LEU A 113 -14.21 -9.90 8.65
N ASP A 114 -13.91 -10.76 9.61
CA ASP A 114 -13.88 -10.41 11.02
C ASP A 114 -12.43 -10.18 11.46
N SER A 115 -12.25 -9.38 12.52
CA SER A 115 -10.95 -9.12 13.11
C SER A 115 -11.01 -9.16 14.63
N ALA A 116 -9.92 -9.63 15.25
CA ALA A 116 -9.71 -9.53 16.69
C ALA A 116 -8.23 -9.31 17.00
N PHE A 117 -7.97 -8.63 18.11
CA PHE A 117 -6.61 -8.45 18.61
C PHE A 117 -6.17 -9.69 19.41
N ASP A 118 -5.08 -10.32 18.98
CA ASP A 118 -4.43 -11.42 19.69
C ASP A 118 -3.31 -10.86 20.58
N SER A 119 -3.52 -10.90 21.89
CA SER A 119 -2.56 -10.41 22.87
C SER A 119 -1.29 -11.26 22.99
N GLU A 120 -1.33 -12.54 22.61
CA GLU A 120 -0.15 -13.42 22.65
C GLU A 120 0.80 -13.10 21.50
N LYS A 121 0.24 -12.84 20.31
CA LYS A 121 1.01 -12.45 19.12
C LYS A 121 1.26 -10.95 19.04
N ASN A 122 0.54 -10.16 19.85
CA ASN A 122 0.53 -8.70 19.82
C ASN A 122 0.22 -8.16 18.41
N ASP A 123 -0.78 -8.76 17.77
CA ASP A 123 -1.19 -8.43 16.40
C ASP A 123 -2.69 -8.66 16.18
N PHE A 124 -3.25 -8.10 15.10
CA PHE A 124 -4.61 -8.38 14.68
C PHE A 124 -4.66 -9.63 13.81
N ILE A 125 -5.61 -10.51 14.11
CA ILE A 125 -5.93 -11.67 13.29
C ILE A 125 -7.20 -11.38 12.51
N PHE A 126 -7.22 -11.79 11.24
CA PHE A 126 -8.35 -11.66 10.33
C PHE A 126 -8.78 -13.04 9.83
N TRP A 127 -10.09 -13.28 9.74
CA TRP A 127 -10.65 -14.49 9.13
C TRP A 127 -11.90 -14.16 8.31
N VAL A 128 -12.20 -15.00 7.33
CA VAL A 128 -13.41 -14.89 6.52
C VAL A 128 -14.59 -15.33 7.37
N LYS A 129 -15.73 -14.63 7.26
CA LYS A 129 -16.95 -15.08 7.91
C LYS A 129 -17.41 -16.40 7.31
N ASP A 130 -17.63 -17.40 8.15
CA ASP A 130 -18.38 -18.57 7.74
C ASP A 130 -19.82 -18.13 7.44
N ASN A 131 -20.26 -18.35 6.20
CA ASN A 131 -21.68 -18.23 5.86
C ASN A 131 -22.41 -19.37 6.60
N GLU A 132 -22.91 -19.12 7.81
CA GLU A 132 -23.75 -20.04 8.58
C GLU A 132 -25.14 -20.30 7.95
N GLU A 133 -25.22 -20.52 6.64
CA GLU A 133 -26.46 -20.95 5.95
C GLU A 133 -26.29 -22.24 5.11
N GLN A 134 -25.21 -23.01 5.27
CA GLN A 134 -25.05 -24.30 4.57
C GLN A 134 -24.61 -25.51 5.42
N ASN A 135 -24.93 -25.54 6.72
CA ASN A 135 -24.66 -26.74 7.54
C ASN A 135 -25.87 -27.20 8.36
N ASP A 136 -27.06 -27.25 7.74
CA ASP A 136 -28.25 -27.85 8.33
C ASP A 136 -28.75 -29.07 7.51
N THR A 137 -27.81 -29.95 7.12
CA THR A 137 -28.16 -31.31 6.67
C THR A 137 -27.02 -32.29 6.95
N GLN A 138 -27.05 -32.89 8.14
CA GLN A 138 -26.97 -34.35 8.34
C GLN A 138 -26.96 -34.62 9.86
N LYS A 139 -28.15 -34.85 10.43
CA LYS A 139 -28.24 -35.62 11.66
C LYS A 139 -27.80 -37.06 11.33
N PRO A 140 -26.91 -37.69 12.11
CA PRO A 140 -26.59 -39.09 11.91
C PRO A 140 -27.82 -39.94 12.29
N GLU A 141 -28.37 -40.68 11.32
CA GLU A 141 -29.28 -41.78 11.61
C GLU A 141 -28.51 -42.83 12.42
N THR A 142 -29.09 -43.21 13.56
CA THR A 142 -28.59 -44.30 14.41
C THR A 142 -29.61 -45.43 14.32
N ASP A 143 -29.18 -46.57 13.80
CA ASP A 143 -29.77 -47.89 14.07
C ASP A 143 -28.69 -48.75 14.75
#